data_AF-F9ZDV7-F1
#
_entry.id   AF-F9ZDV7-F1
#
_cell.length_a   1.000
_cell.length_b   1.000
_cell.length_c   1.000
_cell.angle_alpha   90.00
_cell.angle_beta   90.00
_cell.angle_gamma   90.00
#
_symmetry.space_group_name_H-M   'P 1'
#
loop_
_entity.id
_entity.type
_entity.pdbx_description
1 polymer ?
#
loop_
_entity_poly.entity_id
_entity_poly.type
_entity_poly.pdbx_seq_one_letter_code
_entity_poly.pdbx_strand_id
1 'polypeptide(L)'
;MNTLEPNEKFNKLRNMAIIFITILIVILPMLSKASSTKNENLFDDHNCSGVTHRPLSDFLETQGTLNNPPQFFPQVKDYVGWAGDNGVNFALIDYAGLANKYIKANGGPSLGTKVNGFIIECHLPDGRAKVTVTLLTTKALGFAQSIQNLIDNNFDFLNTPTIFGSKAQDVTNEARPSLGPAVFSTTFTILAPGAPLPDFLDVVNTTNYAPAKYSFKSATFEKCSNNKTKAHLTVHQEAFTNNLNEWIYTKGIVEVVDKKGENCTD
;
A
#
# COMPACT_ATOMS: atom_id res chain seq x y z
N MET A 1 -5.95 -39.77 3.38
CA MET A 1 -6.87 -38.67 3.03
C MET A 1 -7.34 -38.07 4.34
N ASN A 2 -6.62 -37.07 4.87
CA ASN A 2 -6.80 -36.61 6.25
C ASN A 2 -8.00 -35.67 6.34
N THR A 3 -9.05 -36.12 7.01
CA THR A 3 -10.21 -35.32 7.37
C THR A 3 -9.80 -34.32 8.44
N LEU A 4 -9.71 -33.04 8.06
CA LEU A 4 -9.48 -31.94 9.02
C LEU A 4 -10.57 -31.93 10.09
N GLU A 5 -10.16 -31.78 11.36
CA GLU A 5 -11.06 -31.75 12.50
C GLU A 5 -12.06 -30.58 12.40
N PRO A 6 -13.29 -30.73 12.93
CA PRO A 6 -14.36 -29.74 12.80
C PRO A 6 -13.98 -28.33 13.26
N ASN A 7 -13.13 -28.21 14.27
CA ASN A 7 -12.68 -26.93 14.84
C ASN A 7 -11.73 -26.15 13.91
N GLU A 8 -10.94 -26.83 13.08
CA GLU A 8 -10.01 -26.17 12.16
C GLU A 8 -10.74 -25.60 10.94
N LYS A 9 -11.80 -26.29 10.48
CA LYS A 9 -12.71 -25.78 9.44
C LYS A 9 -13.44 -24.52 9.92
N PHE A 10 -13.92 -24.52 11.16
CA PHE A 10 -14.67 -23.39 11.73
C PHE A 10 -13.80 -22.12 11.85
N ASN A 11 -12.57 -22.25 12.32
CA ASN A 11 -11.62 -21.13 12.40
C ASN A 11 -11.19 -20.60 11.02
N LYS A 12 -11.09 -21.48 10.01
CA LYS A 12 -10.78 -21.09 8.63
C LYS A 12 -11.94 -20.33 7.98
N LEU A 13 -13.18 -20.77 8.20
CA LEU A 13 -14.39 -20.06 7.77
C LEU A 13 -14.54 -18.69 8.46
N ARG A 14 -14.25 -18.60 9.76
CA ARG A 14 -14.30 -17.34 10.52
C ARG A 14 -13.30 -16.30 10.01
N ASN A 15 -12.05 -16.72 9.75
CA ASN A 15 -11.02 -15.81 9.24
C ASN A 15 -11.27 -15.40 7.77
N MET A 16 -11.86 -16.28 6.95
CA MET A 16 -12.27 -15.94 5.59
C MET A 16 -13.44 -14.95 5.59
N ALA A 17 -14.40 -15.11 6.51
CA ALA A 17 -15.53 -14.21 6.69
C ALA A 17 -15.09 -12.81 7.16
N ILE A 18 -14.12 -12.70 8.07
CA ILE A 18 -13.60 -11.41 8.53
C ILE A 18 -12.89 -10.65 7.39
N ILE A 19 -12.12 -11.34 6.55
CA ILE A 19 -11.45 -10.74 5.37
C ILE A 19 -12.48 -10.33 4.30
N PHE A 20 -13.53 -11.13 4.10
CA PHE A 20 -14.61 -10.75 3.18
C PHE A 20 -15.41 -9.56 3.72
N ILE A 21 -15.67 -9.48 5.03
CA ILE A 21 -16.42 -8.37 5.65
C ILE A 21 -15.62 -7.07 5.58
N THR A 22 -14.30 -7.08 5.78
CA THR A 22 -13.48 -5.86 5.62
C THR A 22 -13.39 -5.38 4.17
N ILE A 23 -13.32 -6.29 3.19
CA ILE A 23 -13.38 -5.94 1.77
C ILE A 23 -14.79 -5.43 1.38
N LEU A 24 -15.85 -6.05 1.90
CA LEU A 24 -17.23 -5.68 1.60
C LEU A 24 -17.60 -4.32 2.21
N ILE A 25 -17.10 -3.96 3.41
CA ILE A 25 -17.32 -2.65 4.03
C ILE A 25 -16.68 -1.51 3.22
N VAL A 26 -15.57 -1.77 2.51
CA VAL A 26 -14.94 -0.77 1.62
C VAL A 26 -15.70 -0.62 0.29
N ILE A 27 -16.40 -1.66 -0.18
CA ILE A 27 -17.14 -1.66 -1.45
C ILE A 27 -18.62 -1.24 -1.28
N LEU A 28 -19.23 -1.52 -0.13
CA LEU A 28 -20.65 -1.27 0.15
C LEU A 28 -21.12 0.20 0.10
N PRO A 29 -20.32 1.23 0.43
CA PRO A 29 -20.79 2.61 0.26
C PRO A 29 -20.98 3.01 -1.22
N MET A 30 -20.52 2.20 -2.20
CA MET A 30 -20.66 2.52 -3.63
C MET A 30 -21.90 1.92 -4.31
N LEU A 31 -22.69 1.08 -3.62
CA LEU A 31 -23.93 0.51 -4.15
C LEU A 31 -25.19 1.08 -3.48
N SER A 32 -25.03 1.96 -2.50
CA SER A 32 -26.15 2.64 -1.85
C SER A 32 -26.35 4.00 -2.50
N LYS A 33 -27.53 4.20 -3.11
CA LYS A 33 -28.03 5.53 -3.50
C LYS A 33 -27.75 6.53 -2.37
N ALA A 34 -27.31 7.72 -2.75
CA ALA A 34 -27.12 8.89 -1.90
C ALA A 34 -28.17 8.95 -0.78
N SER A 35 -27.77 8.54 0.42
CA SER A 35 -28.52 8.75 1.64
C SER A 35 -27.52 9.15 2.71
N SER A 36 -27.70 10.39 3.15
CA SER A 36 -26.92 11.10 4.14
C SER A 36 -26.84 10.33 5.46
N THR A 37 -25.66 9.80 5.77
CA THR A 37 -25.24 9.57 7.16
C THR A 37 -23.89 10.24 7.38
N LYS A 38 -23.91 11.26 8.23
CA LYS A 38 -22.74 11.94 8.79
C LYS A 38 -21.85 10.89 9.47
N ASN A 39 -20.70 10.57 8.88
CA ASN A 39 -19.45 10.24 9.56
C ASN A 39 -18.33 10.07 8.52
N GLU A 40 -17.25 10.81 8.73
CA GLU A 40 -15.99 10.85 7.97
C GLU A 40 -16.13 11.20 6.48
N ASN A 41 -16.16 12.51 6.21
CA ASN A 41 -16.06 13.10 4.89
C ASN A 41 -14.71 12.74 4.22
N LEU A 42 -14.63 11.55 3.62
CA LEU A 42 -13.54 11.23 2.70
C LEU A 42 -13.53 12.24 1.53
N PHE A 43 -14.69 12.83 1.23
CA PHE A 43 -14.90 13.97 0.36
C PHE A 43 -15.56 15.11 1.15
N ASP A 44 -14.78 16.10 1.56
CA ASP A 44 -15.35 17.42 1.87
C ASP A 44 -15.69 18.06 0.51
N ASP A 45 -16.91 17.74 0.03
CA ASP A 45 -17.43 18.04 -1.31
C ASP A 45 -18.00 19.46 -1.41
N HIS A 46 -18.02 20.20 -0.30
CA HIS A 46 -18.68 21.51 -0.22
C HIS A 46 -18.04 22.61 -1.09
N ASN A 47 -16.85 22.37 -1.65
CA ASN A 47 -16.12 23.34 -2.48
C ASN A 47 -15.90 22.87 -3.93
N CYS A 48 -16.52 21.77 -4.37
CA CYS A 48 -16.35 21.29 -5.73
C CYS A 48 -17.29 22.01 -6.69
N SER A 49 -16.74 22.73 -7.68
CA SER A 49 -17.49 23.36 -8.76
C SER A 49 -17.84 22.41 -9.91
N GLY A 50 -17.14 21.27 -9.97
CA GLY A 50 -17.33 20.19 -10.93
C GLY A 50 -16.61 18.93 -10.46
N VAL A 51 -17.09 17.76 -10.88
CA VAL A 51 -16.51 16.47 -10.53
C VAL A 51 -16.32 15.64 -11.80
N THR A 52 -15.11 15.12 -11.99
CA THR A 52 -14.74 14.26 -13.13
C THR A 52 -14.15 12.95 -12.63
N HIS A 53 -14.54 11.83 -13.24
CA HIS A 53 -13.87 10.55 -13.05
C HIS A 53 -12.75 10.41 -14.06
N ARG A 54 -11.53 10.14 -13.59
CA ARG A 54 -10.38 9.92 -14.48
C ARG A 54 -10.10 8.43 -14.66
N PRO A 55 -9.56 8.02 -15.82
CA PRO A 55 -9.05 6.67 -15.99
C PRO A 55 -8.01 6.33 -14.91
N LEU A 56 -8.08 5.12 -14.34
CA LEU A 56 -7.10 4.67 -13.34
C LEU A 56 -5.66 4.69 -13.88
N SER A 57 -5.49 4.47 -15.19
CA SER A 57 -4.22 4.54 -15.89
C SER A 57 -3.52 5.88 -15.73
N ASP A 58 -4.26 6.99 -15.62
CA ASP A 58 -3.68 8.33 -15.45
C ASP A 58 -2.76 8.44 -14.23
N PHE A 59 -3.00 7.62 -13.20
CA PHE A 59 -2.14 7.53 -12.02
C PHE A 59 -1.20 6.33 -12.09
N LEU A 60 -1.66 5.15 -12.52
CA LEU A 60 -0.81 3.95 -12.51
C LEU A 60 0.37 4.03 -13.48
N GLU A 61 0.22 4.72 -14.62
CA GLU A 61 1.29 4.88 -15.60
C GLU A 61 2.37 5.87 -15.16
N THR A 62 2.07 6.72 -14.17
CA THR A 62 3.01 7.70 -13.62
C THR A 62 3.80 7.13 -12.46
N GLN A 63 3.38 6.02 -11.84
CA GLN A 63 4.13 5.38 -10.77
C GLN A 63 5.40 4.72 -11.31
N GLY A 64 6.55 4.91 -10.68
CA GLY A 64 7.83 4.38 -11.17
C GLY A 64 8.57 5.37 -12.09
N THR A 65 8.11 6.62 -12.19
CA THR A 65 8.66 7.60 -13.13
C THR A 65 9.66 8.57 -12.49
N LEU A 66 9.73 8.65 -11.16
CA LEU A 66 10.74 9.45 -10.46
C LEU A 66 12.11 8.75 -10.52
N ASN A 67 12.86 9.04 -11.59
CA ASN A 67 14.05 8.30 -11.96
C ASN A 67 15.39 8.99 -11.67
N ASN A 68 15.40 10.18 -11.05
CA ASN A 68 16.66 10.93 -10.86
C ASN A 68 16.73 11.69 -9.53
N PRO A 69 17.45 11.15 -8.53
CA PRO A 69 18.03 9.79 -8.48
C PRO A 69 16.94 8.71 -8.32
N PRO A 70 17.22 7.44 -8.68
CA PRO A 70 16.29 6.33 -8.46
C PRO A 70 15.90 6.28 -6.98
N GLN A 71 14.61 6.45 -6.69
CA GLN A 71 14.17 6.52 -5.31
C GLN A 71 14.06 5.12 -4.70
N PHE A 72 14.81 4.97 -3.62
CA PHE A 72 14.46 4.16 -2.46
C PHE A 72 14.72 2.63 -2.50
N PHE A 73 14.49 1.92 -3.62
CA PHE A 73 14.78 0.46 -3.68
C PHE A 73 15.11 -0.04 -5.11
N PRO A 74 16.29 0.26 -5.68
CA PRO A 74 16.71 -0.41 -6.92
C PRO A 74 16.71 -1.93 -6.69
N GLN A 75 16.07 -2.75 -7.53
CA GLN A 75 15.70 -2.50 -8.93
C GLN A 75 14.20 -2.24 -9.19
N VAL A 76 13.34 -2.25 -8.17
CA VAL A 76 11.90 -1.93 -8.35
C VAL A 76 11.69 -0.44 -8.13
N LYS A 77 11.33 0.28 -9.20
CA LYS A 77 11.10 1.72 -9.13
C LYS A 77 9.91 2.05 -8.23
N ASP A 78 10.04 3.15 -7.49
CA ASP A 78 9.00 3.78 -6.65
C ASP A 78 8.26 2.80 -5.73
N TYR A 79 9.04 1.91 -5.13
CA TYR A 79 8.57 1.03 -4.08
C TYR A 79 8.42 1.83 -2.78
N VAL A 80 7.18 2.19 -2.44
CA VAL A 80 6.89 3.00 -1.26
C VAL A 80 7.11 2.17 0.00
N GLY A 81 7.95 2.69 0.87
CA GLY A 81 8.22 2.08 2.16
C GLY A 81 7.54 2.81 3.32
N TRP A 82 7.33 2.05 4.39
CA TRP A 82 6.51 2.41 5.54
C TRP A 82 7.30 2.07 6.80
N ALA A 83 7.39 3.01 7.73
CA ALA A 83 8.03 2.81 9.03
C ALA A 83 6.98 2.77 10.14
N GLY A 84 7.21 1.90 11.14
CA GLY A 84 6.43 1.89 12.36
C GLY A 84 6.81 3.04 13.29
N ASP A 85 5.87 3.52 14.11
CA ASP A 85 6.05 4.61 15.07
C ASP A 85 7.11 4.28 16.13
N ASN A 86 7.36 2.99 16.37
CA ASN A 86 8.42 2.51 17.25
C ASN A 86 9.83 2.60 16.63
N GLY A 87 9.94 2.93 15.34
CA GLY A 87 11.22 3.01 14.63
C GLY A 87 11.97 1.68 14.52
N VAL A 88 11.28 0.54 14.71
CA VAL A 88 11.93 -0.79 14.69
C VAL A 88 11.83 -1.44 13.32
N ASN A 89 10.64 -1.42 12.71
CA ASN A 89 10.37 -2.14 11.48
C ASN A 89 10.18 -1.19 10.30
N PHE A 90 10.71 -1.61 9.16
CA PHE A 90 10.53 -0.96 7.88
C PHE A 90 9.91 -1.95 6.89
N ALA A 91 8.82 -1.58 6.22
CA ALA A 91 8.10 -2.45 5.30
C ALA A 91 7.96 -1.80 3.93
N LEU A 92 8.02 -2.61 2.87
CA LEU A 92 7.71 -2.14 1.52
C LEU A 92 6.67 -3.04 0.87
N ILE A 93 5.65 -2.43 0.27
CA ILE A 93 4.46 -3.12 -0.24
C ILE A 93 4.12 -2.65 -1.66
N ASP A 94 3.90 -3.59 -2.58
CA ASP A 94 3.60 -3.35 -4.00
C ASP A 94 2.17 -2.83 -4.22
N TYR A 95 1.89 -1.59 -3.82
CA TYR A 95 0.57 -0.99 -3.97
C TYR A 95 0.18 -0.71 -5.43
N ALA A 96 1.16 -0.51 -6.33
CA ALA A 96 0.94 -0.15 -7.72
C ALA A 96 1.21 -1.29 -8.73
N GLY A 97 1.65 -2.47 -8.27
CA GLY A 97 1.94 -3.61 -9.15
C GLY A 97 3.29 -3.54 -9.86
N LEU A 98 4.19 -2.64 -9.44
CA LEU A 98 5.50 -2.42 -10.03
C LEU A 98 6.46 -3.59 -9.73
N ALA A 99 6.39 -4.19 -8.54
CA ALA A 99 7.22 -5.37 -8.24
C ALA A 99 6.81 -6.58 -9.09
N ASN A 100 5.52 -6.84 -9.25
CA ASN A 100 5.05 -7.90 -10.14
C ASN A 100 5.46 -7.66 -11.60
N LYS A 101 5.44 -6.41 -12.07
CA LYS A 101 5.93 -6.04 -13.41
C LYS A 101 7.43 -6.32 -13.54
N TYR A 102 8.23 -5.92 -12.54
CA TYR A 102 9.66 -6.18 -12.49
C TYR A 102 10.00 -7.68 -12.50
N ILE A 103 9.36 -8.49 -11.64
CA ILE A 103 9.62 -9.93 -11.53
C ILE A 103 9.39 -10.61 -12.88
N LYS A 104 8.25 -10.33 -13.54
CA LYS A 104 7.94 -10.86 -14.86
C LYS A 104 8.95 -10.45 -15.93
N ALA A 105 9.40 -9.19 -15.91
CA ALA A 105 10.36 -8.68 -16.87
C ALA A 105 11.75 -9.32 -16.71
N ASN A 106 12.07 -9.83 -15.53
CA ASN A 106 13.35 -10.46 -15.21
C ASN A 106 13.29 -12.00 -15.15
N GLY A 107 12.27 -12.61 -15.77
CA GLY A 107 12.17 -14.07 -15.90
C GLY A 107 11.54 -14.80 -14.71
N GLY A 108 11.16 -14.07 -13.66
CA GLY A 108 10.45 -14.63 -12.51
C GLY A 108 8.96 -14.90 -12.78
N PRO A 109 8.27 -15.60 -11.86
CA PRO A 109 6.87 -15.95 -12.03
C PRO A 109 5.95 -14.73 -11.88
N SER A 110 4.83 -14.72 -12.62
CA SER A 110 3.76 -13.77 -12.37
C SER A 110 3.13 -14.04 -11.00
N LEU A 111 3.11 -13.04 -10.12
CA LEU A 111 2.44 -13.10 -8.81
C LEU A 111 0.91 -13.08 -8.96
N GLY A 112 0.42 -12.63 -10.11
CA GLY A 112 -1.01 -12.44 -10.36
C GLY A 112 -1.56 -11.22 -9.62
N THR A 113 -0.70 -10.25 -9.32
CA THR A 113 -1.07 -8.95 -8.75
C THR A 113 -2.05 -8.23 -9.64
N LYS A 114 -3.12 -7.69 -9.05
CA LYS A 114 -4.11 -6.87 -9.76
C LYS A 114 -4.37 -5.62 -8.97
N VAL A 115 -4.27 -4.48 -9.64
CA VAL A 115 -4.60 -3.16 -9.09
C VAL A 115 -5.93 -2.71 -9.68
N ASN A 116 -6.90 -2.40 -8.82
CA ASN A 116 -8.17 -1.80 -9.17
C ASN A 116 -8.33 -0.51 -8.39
N GLY A 117 -9.30 0.32 -8.74
CA GLY A 117 -9.47 1.60 -8.05
C GLY A 117 -10.28 2.60 -8.85
N PHE A 118 -10.26 3.83 -8.38
CA PHE A 118 -10.86 4.97 -9.04
C PHE A 118 -10.09 6.24 -8.74
N ILE A 119 -10.29 7.22 -9.62
CA ILE A 119 -9.77 8.58 -9.46
C ILE A 119 -10.94 9.53 -9.62
N ILE A 120 -11.11 10.41 -8.64
CA ILE A 120 -12.08 11.50 -8.67
C ILE A 120 -11.30 12.81 -8.66
N GLU A 121 -11.57 13.66 -9.63
CA GLU A 121 -11.03 15.01 -9.74
C GLU A 121 -12.15 16.01 -9.45
N CYS A 122 -11.95 16.85 -8.44
CA CYS A 122 -12.87 17.91 -8.03
C CYS A 122 -12.29 19.27 -8.42
N HIS A 123 -13.03 20.03 -9.22
CA HIS A 123 -12.62 21.36 -9.70
C HIS A 123 -12.81 22.39 -8.59
N LEU A 124 -11.75 23.11 -8.26
CA LEU A 124 -11.74 24.11 -7.19
C LEU A 124 -12.04 25.51 -7.76
N PRO A 125 -12.66 26.42 -6.99
CA PRO A 125 -12.99 27.77 -7.46
C PRO A 125 -11.78 28.62 -7.88
N ASP A 126 -10.59 28.29 -7.39
CA ASP A 126 -9.33 28.97 -7.73
C ASP A 126 -8.69 28.48 -9.04
N GLY A 127 -9.38 27.61 -9.78
CA GLY A 127 -8.91 27.04 -11.06
C GLY A 127 -8.03 25.81 -10.92
N ARG A 128 -7.69 25.38 -9.69
CA ARG A 128 -6.98 24.12 -9.43
C ARG A 128 -7.94 22.94 -9.38
N ALA A 129 -7.42 21.73 -9.17
CA ALA A 129 -8.24 20.56 -8.92
C ALA A 129 -7.72 19.72 -7.75
N LYS A 130 -8.63 19.25 -6.89
CA LYS A 130 -8.37 18.27 -5.84
C LYS A 130 -8.57 16.88 -6.43
N VAL A 131 -7.52 16.06 -6.44
CA VAL A 131 -7.55 14.70 -6.93
C VAL A 131 -7.61 13.75 -5.74
N THR A 132 -8.56 12.81 -5.75
CA THR A 132 -8.59 11.67 -4.84
C THR A 132 -8.37 10.39 -5.63
N VAL A 133 -7.33 9.65 -5.27
CA VAL A 133 -7.01 8.33 -5.81
C VAL A 133 -7.31 7.29 -4.73
N THR A 134 -7.98 6.20 -5.10
CA THR A 134 -8.12 5.03 -4.24
C THR A 134 -7.77 3.78 -5.02
N LEU A 135 -6.81 3.01 -4.51
CA LEU A 135 -6.34 1.75 -5.07
C LEU A 135 -6.65 0.59 -4.13
N LEU A 136 -7.09 -0.52 -4.72
CA LEU A 136 -7.18 -1.83 -4.11
C LEU A 136 -6.29 -2.78 -4.91
N THR A 137 -5.22 -3.24 -4.27
CA THR A 137 -4.26 -4.15 -4.88
C THR A 137 -4.37 -5.51 -4.24
N THR A 138 -4.63 -6.53 -5.06
CA THR A 138 -4.68 -7.92 -4.63
C THR A 138 -3.35 -8.60 -4.94
N LYS A 139 -2.90 -9.49 -4.05
CA LYS A 139 -1.59 -10.14 -4.15
C LYS A 139 -0.45 -9.12 -4.34
N ALA A 140 -0.50 -8.02 -3.60
CA ALA A 140 0.64 -7.12 -3.45
C ALA A 140 1.79 -7.91 -2.79
N LEU A 141 2.98 -7.83 -3.37
CA LEU A 141 4.20 -8.31 -2.74
C LEU A 141 4.50 -7.44 -1.51
N GLY A 142 4.91 -8.06 -0.41
CA GLY A 142 5.38 -7.34 0.76
C GLY A 142 6.62 -7.97 1.37
N PHE A 143 7.44 -7.15 2.01
CA PHE A 143 8.50 -7.63 2.90
C PHE A 143 8.79 -6.57 3.96
N ALA A 144 9.48 -6.98 5.02
CA ALA A 144 9.97 -6.09 6.06
C ALA A 144 11.45 -6.33 6.35
N GLN A 145 12.11 -5.27 6.81
CA GLN A 145 13.49 -5.24 7.27
C GLN A 145 13.54 -4.54 8.64
N SER A 146 14.55 -4.89 9.43
CA SER A 146 14.87 -4.17 10.66
C SER A 146 15.49 -2.82 10.32
N ILE A 147 14.99 -1.74 10.92
CA ILE A 147 15.58 -0.39 10.77
C ILE A 147 17.01 -0.38 11.32
N GLN A 148 17.27 -1.08 12.44
CA GLN A 148 18.63 -1.19 12.98
C GLN A 148 19.57 -1.85 11.96
N ASN A 149 19.15 -2.95 11.34
CA ASN A 149 19.98 -3.64 10.34
C ASN A 149 20.21 -2.76 9.11
N LEU A 150 19.22 -1.96 8.72
CA LEU A 150 19.40 -0.97 7.64
C LEU A 150 20.43 0.08 8.04
N ILE A 151 20.37 0.63 9.25
CA ILE A 151 21.36 1.60 9.75
C ILE A 151 22.75 0.97 9.77
N ASP A 152 22.89 -0.23 10.34
CA ASP A 152 24.16 -0.96 10.44
C ASP A 152 24.79 -1.25 9.07
N ASN A 153 23.94 -1.37 8.03
CA ASN A 153 24.34 -1.61 6.67
C ASN A 153 24.27 -0.36 5.78
N ASN A 154 24.38 0.85 6.35
CA ASN A 154 24.40 2.14 5.64
C ASN A 154 23.21 2.34 4.68
N PHE A 155 22.02 1.90 5.08
CA PHE A 155 20.79 1.91 4.30
C PHE A 155 20.91 1.18 2.95
N ASP A 156 21.75 0.15 2.86
CA ASP A 156 21.77 -0.77 1.73
C ASP A 156 20.55 -1.71 1.81
N PHE A 157 19.41 -1.17 1.35
CA PHE A 157 18.14 -1.88 1.31
C PHE A 157 18.20 -3.17 0.49
N LEU A 158 19.05 -3.23 -0.55
CA LEU A 158 19.15 -4.37 -1.45
C LEU A 158 19.83 -5.56 -0.79
N ASN A 159 20.89 -5.32 -0.02
CA ASN A 159 21.69 -6.39 0.59
C ASN A 159 21.36 -6.64 2.06
N THR A 160 20.60 -5.75 2.72
CA THR A 160 20.16 -5.97 4.11
C THR A 160 19.14 -7.14 4.19
N PRO A 161 19.31 -8.15 5.06
CA PRO A 161 18.36 -9.26 5.18
C PRO A 161 16.93 -8.81 5.54
N THR A 162 15.92 -9.53 5.04
CA THR A 162 14.53 -9.33 5.47
C THR A 162 14.27 -10.02 6.80
N ILE A 163 13.36 -9.44 7.59
CA ILE A 163 12.79 -10.05 8.80
C ILE A 163 11.42 -10.70 8.53
N PHE A 164 10.85 -10.46 7.35
CA PHE A 164 9.63 -11.07 6.83
C PHE A 164 9.55 -10.90 5.32
N GLY A 165 9.08 -11.91 4.59
CA GLY A 165 8.88 -11.83 3.14
C GLY A 165 10.17 -11.84 2.33
N SER A 166 9.99 -11.96 1.02
CA SER A 166 11.07 -11.96 0.03
C SER A 166 11.01 -10.70 -0.82
N LYS A 167 12.17 -10.15 -1.18
CA LYS A 167 12.25 -9.01 -2.11
C LYS A 167 11.95 -9.46 -3.52
N ALA A 168 11.66 -8.51 -4.42
CA ALA A 168 11.38 -8.83 -5.81
C ALA A 168 12.54 -9.58 -6.52
N GLN A 169 13.80 -9.23 -6.21
CA GLN A 169 14.97 -9.95 -6.75
C GLN A 169 15.03 -11.40 -6.26
N ASP A 170 14.72 -11.64 -4.98
CA ASP A 170 14.77 -12.97 -4.39
C ASP A 170 13.68 -13.84 -5.01
N VAL A 171 12.49 -13.28 -5.23
CA VAL A 171 11.37 -13.95 -5.89
C VAL A 171 11.68 -14.25 -7.36
N THR A 172 12.46 -13.40 -8.03
CA THR A 172 12.98 -13.68 -9.37
C THR A 172 13.90 -14.90 -9.35
N ASN A 173 14.66 -15.09 -8.27
CA ASN A 173 15.49 -16.26 -7.98
C ASN A 173 14.73 -17.36 -7.22
N GLU A 174 13.43 -17.52 -7.48
CA GLU A 174 12.56 -18.59 -6.94
C GLU A 174 12.28 -18.54 -5.43
N ALA A 175 12.68 -17.48 -4.72
CA ALA A 175 12.26 -17.30 -3.33
C ALA A 175 10.74 -17.13 -3.24
N ARG A 176 10.18 -17.54 -2.10
CA ARG A 176 8.74 -17.53 -1.91
C ARG A 176 8.24 -16.10 -1.62
N PRO A 177 7.28 -15.57 -2.40
CA PRO A 177 6.75 -14.25 -2.14
C PRO A 177 5.80 -14.26 -0.93
N SER A 178 5.84 -13.21 -0.11
CA SER A 178 4.76 -12.89 0.81
C SER A 178 3.74 -12.01 0.08
N LEU A 179 2.47 -12.42 0.09
CA LEU A 179 1.43 -11.79 -0.72
C LEU A 179 0.21 -11.45 0.12
N GLY A 180 -0.46 -10.35 -0.21
CA GLY A 180 -1.70 -9.96 0.45
C GLY A 180 -2.43 -8.80 -0.22
N PRO A 181 -3.57 -8.38 0.33
CA PRO A 181 -4.22 -7.15 -0.10
C PRO A 181 -3.48 -5.89 0.40
N ALA A 182 -3.56 -4.83 -0.39
CA ALA A 182 -3.22 -3.46 -0.01
C ALA A 182 -4.34 -2.51 -0.43
N VAL A 183 -4.66 -1.54 0.42
CA VAL A 183 -5.58 -0.43 0.15
C VAL A 183 -4.79 0.85 0.33
N PHE A 184 -4.77 1.66 -0.71
CA PHE A 184 -4.09 2.94 -0.71
C PHE A 184 -5.09 4.03 -1.12
N SER A 185 -5.20 5.09 -0.34
CA SER A 185 -5.99 6.26 -0.69
C SER A 185 -5.14 7.49 -0.50
N THR A 186 -5.14 8.40 -1.46
CA THR A 186 -4.48 9.70 -1.34
C THR A 186 -5.35 10.79 -1.93
N THR A 187 -5.27 11.97 -1.35
CA THR A 187 -5.79 13.20 -1.94
C THR A 187 -4.67 14.21 -2.05
N PHE A 188 -4.64 14.96 -3.13
CA PHE A 188 -3.69 16.04 -3.36
C PHE A 188 -4.26 17.07 -4.34
N THR A 189 -3.60 18.20 -4.52
CA THR A 189 -4.05 19.26 -5.44
C THR A 189 -3.14 19.38 -6.66
N ILE A 190 -3.72 19.56 -7.85
CA ILE A 190 -3.01 19.81 -9.11
C ILE A 190 -3.33 21.21 -9.64
N LEU A 191 -2.45 21.73 -10.52
CA LEU A 191 -2.49 23.12 -10.99
C LEU A 191 -3.74 23.50 -11.77
N ALA A 192 -4.36 22.55 -12.47
CA ALA A 192 -5.60 22.74 -13.21
C ALA A 192 -6.34 21.40 -13.41
N PRO A 193 -7.67 21.40 -13.56
CA PRO A 193 -8.42 20.24 -14.04
C PRO A 193 -7.79 19.55 -15.25
N GLY A 194 -7.69 18.22 -15.22
CA GLY A 194 -7.12 17.42 -16.30
C GLY A 194 -5.60 17.49 -16.44
N ALA A 195 -4.88 18.23 -15.58
CA ALA A 195 -3.41 18.22 -15.61
C ALA A 195 -2.85 16.80 -15.33
N PRO A 196 -1.65 16.46 -15.83
CA PRO A 196 -1.02 15.15 -15.55
C PRO A 196 -0.96 14.86 -14.06
N LEU A 197 -1.22 13.60 -13.68
CA LEU A 197 -1.09 13.18 -12.29
C LEU A 197 0.38 12.89 -11.97
N PRO A 198 0.84 13.19 -10.74
CA PRO A 198 2.21 12.94 -10.35
C PRO A 198 2.46 11.46 -10.01
N ASP A 199 3.73 11.11 -9.90
CA ASP A 199 4.15 9.96 -9.09
C ASP A 199 3.79 10.23 -7.62
N PHE A 200 3.35 9.22 -6.86
CA PHE A 200 3.03 9.44 -5.45
C PHE A 200 4.25 9.91 -4.63
N LEU A 201 5.46 9.42 -4.95
CA LEU A 201 6.66 9.89 -4.28
C LEU A 201 6.92 11.39 -4.52
N ASP A 202 6.44 11.96 -5.64
CA ASP A 202 6.53 13.41 -5.90
C ASP A 202 5.53 14.18 -5.02
N VAL A 203 4.34 13.60 -4.78
CA VAL A 203 3.34 14.14 -3.85
C VAL A 203 3.88 14.24 -2.43
N VAL A 204 4.60 13.22 -1.96
CA VAL A 204 5.10 13.21 -0.57
C VAL A 204 6.41 13.98 -0.39
N ASN A 205 7.26 14.08 -1.42
CA ASN A 205 8.57 14.73 -1.32
C ASN A 205 8.58 16.22 -1.69
N THR A 206 7.46 16.76 -2.18
CA THR A 206 7.35 18.18 -2.56
C THR A 206 6.14 18.84 -1.91
N THR A 207 6.14 20.17 -1.86
CA THR A 207 5.01 20.97 -1.35
C THR A 207 4.03 21.39 -2.45
N ASN A 208 4.32 21.06 -3.71
CA ASN A 208 3.55 21.50 -4.88
C ASN A 208 2.12 20.97 -4.91
N TYR A 209 1.88 19.85 -4.21
CA TYR A 209 0.61 19.12 -4.26
C TYR A 209 -0.24 19.31 -3.00
N ALA A 210 0.16 20.22 -2.11
CA ALA A 210 -0.58 20.52 -0.89
C ALA A 210 -1.89 21.30 -1.16
N PRO A 211 -2.95 21.12 -0.33
CA PRO A 211 -3.01 20.16 0.76
C PRO A 211 -3.08 18.72 0.26
N ALA A 212 -2.35 17.83 0.93
CA ALA A 212 -2.31 16.42 0.62
C ALA A 212 -2.61 15.56 1.86
N LYS A 213 -3.17 14.37 1.63
CA LYS A 213 -3.39 13.34 2.65
C LYS A 213 -3.21 11.96 2.04
N TYR A 214 -2.88 10.97 2.86
CA TYR A 214 -2.98 9.58 2.46
C TYR A 214 -3.34 8.66 3.62
N SER A 215 -3.88 7.50 3.26
CA SER A 215 -4.12 6.35 4.14
C SER A 215 -3.66 5.10 3.39
N PHE A 216 -2.80 4.32 4.03
CA PHE A 216 -2.30 3.06 3.52
C PHE A 216 -2.57 1.94 4.52
N LYS A 217 -3.14 0.84 4.04
CA LYS A 217 -3.42 -0.37 4.83
C LYS A 217 -3.02 -1.59 4.03
N SER A 218 -2.25 -2.50 4.61
CA SER A 218 -1.95 -3.80 3.99
C SER A 218 -1.80 -4.90 5.03
N ALA A 219 -2.00 -6.14 4.57
CA ALA A 219 -1.74 -7.34 5.34
C ALA A 219 -1.17 -8.40 4.40
N THR A 220 0.12 -8.70 4.49
CA THR A 220 0.78 -9.72 3.65
C THR A 220 1.08 -10.97 4.46
N PHE A 221 1.06 -12.14 3.82
CA PHE A 221 1.12 -13.43 4.52
C PHE A 221 2.22 -14.32 3.97
N GLU A 222 2.90 -15.01 4.88
CA GLU A 222 3.89 -16.05 4.55
C GLU A 222 3.77 -17.25 5.49
N LYS A 223 4.35 -18.39 5.11
CA LYS A 223 4.64 -19.49 6.04
C LYS A 223 6.08 -19.30 6.52
N CYS A 224 6.32 -19.27 7.83
CA CYS A 224 7.67 -19.22 8.37
C CYS A 224 8.43 -20.52 8.04
N SER A 225 9.77 -20.48 8.08
CA SER A 225 10.69 -21.54 7.63
C SER A 225 10.38 -22.93 8.20
N ASN A 226 9.82 -23.00 9.42
CA ASN A 226 9.37 -24.24 10.05
C ASN A 226 8.09 -24.86 9.43
N ASN A 227 7.52 -24.24 8.39
CA ASN A 227 6.30 -24.62 7.67
C ASN A 227 5.02 -24.79 8.53
N LYS A 228 5.08 -24.50 9.83
CA LYS A 228 4.00 -24.72 10.80
C LYS A 228 3.32 -23.42 11.20
N THR A 229 4.06 -22.32 11.32
CA THR A 229 3.50 -21.02 11.73
C THR A 229 3.25 -20.13 10.51
N LYS A 230 2.08 -19.47 10.49
CA LYS A 230 1.81 -18.39 9.54
C LYS A 230 2.21 -17.09 10.22
N ALA A 231 3.07 -16.32 9.58
CA ALA A 231 3.28 -14.92 9.92
C ALA A 231 2.55 -14.02 8.96
N HIS A 232 2.27 -12.82 9.43
CA HIS A 232 1.76 -11.76 8.59
C HIS A 232 2.41 -10.43 8.96
N LEU A 233 2.65 -9.63 7.92
CA LEU A 233 3.09 -8.25 8.04
C LEU A 233 1.87 -7.36 7.85
N THR A 234 1.56 -6.56 8.87
CA THR A 234 0.52 -5.54 8.84
C THR A 234 1.15 -4.16 8.75
N VAL A 235 0.66 -3.36 7.80
CA VAL A 235 1.02 -1.94 7.69
C VAL A 235 -0.25 -1.11 7.77
N HIS A 236 -0.26 -0.08 8.60
CA HIS A 236 -1.29 0.96 8.61
C HIS A 236 -0.64 2.30 8.85
N GLN A 237 -0.56 3.15 7.82
CA GLN A 237 -0.06 4.51 7.94
C GLN A 237 -1.08 5.54 7.46
N GLU A 238 -1.20 6.65 8.17
CA GLU A 238 -2.05 7.78 7.82
C GLU A 238 -1.29 9.08 8.06
N ALA A 239 -1.36 9.99 7.09
CA ALA A 239 -0.74 11.30 7.21
C ALA A 239 -1.49 12.37 6.39
N PHE A 240 -1.30 13.63 6.76
CA PHE A 240 -1.82 14.79 6.04
C PHE A 240 -0.85 15.97 6.15
N THR A 241 -0.91 16.91 5.22
CA THR A 241 -0.12 18.15 5.28
C THR A 241 -0.80 19.20 6.16
N ASN A 242 -0.09 19.81 7.09
CA ASN A 242 -0.58 20.95 7.88
C ASN A 242 -0.63 22.24 7.05
N ASN A 243 -0.94 23.38 7.70
CA ASN A 243 -0.98 24.70 7.07
C ASN A 243 0.39 25.23 6.62
N LEU A 244 1.49 24.61 7.06
CA LEU A 244 2.86 24.87 6.61
C LEU A 244 3.28 23.90 5.49
N ASN A 245 2.36 23.07 4.99
CA ASN A 245 2.59 21.99 4.03
C ASN A 245 3.52 20.88 4.53
N GLU A 246 3.67 20.74 5.86
CA GLU A 246 4.47 19.67 6.48
C GLU A 246 3.62 18.44 6.73
N TRP A 247 4.16 17.24 6.47
CA TRP A 247 3.47 15.99 6.74
C TRP A 247 3.35 15.72 8.24
N ILE A 248 2.11 15.51 8.69
CA ILE A 248 1.74 15.10 10.04
C ILE A 248 1.23 13.66 9.97
N TYR A 249 1.96 12.75 10.61
CA TYR A 249 1.59 11.34 10.71
C TYR A 249 0.65 11.15 11.90
N THR A 250 -0.54 10.63 11.66
CA THR A 250 -1.54 10.32 12.71
C THR A 250 -1.52 8.85 13.11
N LYS A 251 -0.87 8.01 12.30
CA LYS A 251 -0.72 6.58 12.55
C LYS A 251 0.47 6.02 11.78
N GLY A 252 1.30 5.20 12.43
CA GLY A 252 2.36 4.41 11.78
C GLY A 252 2.51 3.04 12.41
N ILE A 253 1.73 2.07 11.94
CA ILE A 253 1.86 0.66 12.36
C ILE A 253 2.63 -0.10 11.29
N VAL A 254 3.72 -0.76 11.69
CA VAL A 254 4.43 -1.77 10.90
C VAL A 254 4.79 -2.93 11.83
N GLU A 255 4.00 -4.00 11.74
CA GLU A 255 4.09 -5.13 12.66
C GLU A 255 4.24 -6.44 11.90
N VAL A 256 5.24 -7.22 12.27
CA VAL A 256 5.39 -8.62 11.86
C VAL A 256 4.89 -9.47 13.02
N VAL A 257 3.79 -10.19 12.81
CA VAL A 257 3.15 -10.99 13.86
C VAL A 257 3.00 -12.42 13.38
N ASP A 258 3.55 -13.36 14.15
CA ASP A 258 3.23 -14.78 14.00
C ASP A 258 1.93 -15.14 14.76
N LYS A 259 1.36 -16.32 14.53
CA LYS A 259 0.10 -16.74 15.17
C LYS A 259 0.13 -16.78 16.71
N LYS A 260 1.31 -16.74 17.34
CA LYS A 260 1.53 -16.79 18.78
C LYS A 260 2.09 -15.48 19.37
N GLY A 261 2.41 -14.49 18.54
CA GLY A 261 3.18 -13.30 18.96
C GLY A 261 4.67 -13.58 19.14
N GLU A 262 5.19 -14.70 18.66
CA GLU A 262 6.61 -15.07 18.63
C GLU A 262 7.25 -14.51 17.34
N ASN A 263 8.56 -14.20 17.37
CA ASN A 263 9.27 -13.71 16.18
C ASN A 263 9.48 -14.86 15.18
N CYS A 264 9.17 -14.65 13.90
CA CYS A 264 9.58 -15.56 12.83
C CYS A 264 11.06 -15.34 12.47
N THR A 265 11.93 -15.64 13.41
CA THR A 265 13.38 -15.79 13.17
C THR A 265 13.72 -17.28 13.20
N ASP A 266 14.59 -17.70 12.29
CA ASP A 266 15.12 -19.08 12.24
C ASP A 266 15.82 -19.51 13.54
#